data_AF-A0A3D5YH48-F1
#
_entry.id   AF-A0A3D5YH48-F1
#
_cell.length_a   1.000
_cell.length_b   1.000
_cell.length_c   1.000
_cell.angle_alpha   90.00
_cell.angle_beta   90.00
_cell.angle_gamma   90.00
#
_symmetry.space_group_name_H-M   'P 1'
#
loop_
_entity.id
_entity.type
_entity.pdbx_description
1 polymer ?
#
loop_
_entity_poly.entity_id
_entity_poly.type
_entity_poly.pdbx_seq_one_letter_code
_entity_poly.pdbx_strand_id
1 'polypeptide(L)' 'MQTFTNKEGKEIQRTQCQVYTRVMGYLRPVSHYNTGKKSEFYSRKYFDESKTANSEFVRQFSTPNNAYDLVNNYQEVKFV' A
#
# COMPACT_ATOMS: atom_id res chain seq x y z
N MET A 1 -19.07 12.78 20.41
CA MET A 1 -18.80 11.41 19.89
C MET A 1 -19.37 11.34 18.49
N GLN A 2 -18.65 10.75 17.53
CA GLN A 2 -19.21 10.53 16.19
C GLN A 2 -20.31 9.47 16.31
N THR A 3 -21.54 9.82 15.93
CA THR A 3 -22.67 8.89 15.87
C THR A 3 -22.60 8.12 14.57
N PHE A 4 -22.54 6.79 14.66
CA PHE A 4 -22.56 5.91 13.50
C PHE A 4 -23.97 5.40 13.31
N THR A 5 -24.50 5.51 12.09
CA THR A 5 -25.84 5.02 11.74
C THR A 5 -25.70 3.75 10.91
N ASN A 6 -26.43 2.69 11.26
CA ASN A 6 -26.46 1.47 10.45
C ASN A 6 -27.34 1.67 9.18
N LYS A 7 -27.41 0.67 8.30
CA LYS A 7 -28.22 0.73 7.07
C LYS A 7 -29.73 0.90 7.34
N GLU A 8 -30.19 0.59 8.55
CA GLU A 8 -31.59 0.66 8.99
C GLU A 8 -31.92 1.98 9.69
N GLY A 9 -30.99 2.94 9.74
CA GLY A 9 -31.21 4.24 10.39
C GLY A 9 -31.04 4.23 11.91
N LYS A 10 -30.55 3.14 12.50
CA LYS A 10 -30.31 3.02 13.95
C LYS A 10 -28.94 3.56 14.33
N GLU A 11 -28.91 4.41 15.36
CA GLU A 11 -27.65 4.84 15.98
C GLU A 11 -26.98 3.68 16.72
N ILE A 12 -25.71 3.45 16.41
CA ILE A 12 -24.88 2.42 17.03
C ILE A 12 -23.66 3.03 17.69
N GLN A 13 -23.38 2.55 18.90
CA GLN A 13 -22.14 2.86 19.61
C GLN A 13 -21.04 1.92 19.11
N ARG A 14 -19.98 2.49 18.54
CA ARG A 14 -18.82 1.73 18.03
C ARG A 14 -17.58 2.01 18.85
N THR A 15 -16.77 1.00 19.07
CA THR A 15 -15.41 1.17 19.58
C THR A 15 -14.51 1.66 18.46
N GLN A 16 -13.70 2.69 18.73
CA GLN A 16 -12.73 3.20 17.77
C GLN A 16 -11.61 2.16 17.53
N CYS A 17 -11.37 1.83 16.26
CA CYS A 17 -10.22 1.02 15.88
C CYS A 17 -8.94 1.86 15.96
N GLN A 18 -7.91 1.33 16.63
CA GLN A 18 -6.60 1.95 16.65
C GLN A 18 -5.80 1.49 15.43
N VAL A 19 -5.36 2.45 14.62
CA VAL A 19 -4.56 2.20 13.42
C VAL A 19 -3.09 2.43 13.75
N TYR A 20 -2.25 1.46 13.41
CA TYR A 20 -0.81 1.49 13.61
C TYR A 20 -0.07 1.47 12.28
N THR A 21 1.10 2.11 12.24
CA THR A 21 1.96 2.13 11.06
C THR A 21 3.42 2.00 11.47
N ARG A 22 4.24 1.44 10.57
CA ARG A 22 5.68 1.27 10.79
C ARG A 22 6.42 2.60 10.64
N VAL A 23 7.16 3.00 11.66
CA VAL A 23 8.03 4.18 11.67
C VAL A 23 9.43 3.74 12.09
N MET A 24 10.41 3.86 11.19
CA MET A 24 11.83 3.58 11.46
C MET A 24 12.10 2.26 12.21
N GLY A 25 11.27 1.22 12.00
CA GLY A 25 11.47 -0.11 12.59
C GLY A 25 10.46 -0.55 13.65
N TYR A 26 9.62 0.33 14.20
CA TYR A 26 8.59 -0.03 15.19
C TYR A 26 7.18 0.43 14.80
N LEU A 27 6.16 -0.12 15.46
CA LEU A 27 4.76 0.26 15.24
C LEU A 27 4.39 1.47 16.10
N ARG A 28 3.87 2.52 15.46
CA ARG A 28 3.38 3.74 16.11
C ARG A 28 1.89 3.94 15.79
N PRO A 29 1.02 4.27 16.77
CA PRO A 29 -0.36 4.62 16.48
C PRO A 29 -0.42 5.90 15.63
N VAL A 30 -1.23 5.88 14.58
CA VAL A 30 -1.45 7.02 13.67
C VAL A 30 -2.07 8.21 14.41
N SER A 31 -2.84 7.96 15.47
CA SER A 31 -3.41 9.00 16.33
C SER A 31 -2.36 9.91 16.97
N HIS A 32 -1.12 9.44 17.15
CA HIS A 32 -0.03 10.23 17.74
C HIS A 32 0.74 11.09 16.72
N TYR A 33 0.30 11.15 15.47
CA TYR A 33 1.00 11.89 14.43
C TYR A 33 0.73 13.40 14.56
N ASN A 34 1.78 14.17 14.81
CA ASN A 34 1.74 15.62 14.67
C ASN A 34 1.80 16.05 13.19
N THR A 35 1.61 17.34 12.90
CA THR A 35 1.60 17.88 11.53
C THR A 35 2.89 17.59 10.77
N GLY A 36 4.05 17.71 11.43
CA GLY A 36 5.35 17.41 10.82
C GLY A 36 5.48 15.94 10.39
N LYS A 37 5.04 15.00 11.24
CA LYS A 37 5.06 13.58 10.93
C LYS A 37 4.08 13.20 9.81
N LYS A 38 2.92 13.86 9.74
CA LYS A 38 1.99 13.70 8.61
C LYS A 38 2.63 14.17 7.30
N SER A 39 3.26 15.35 7.30
CA SER A 39 3.96 15.89 6.12
C SER A 39 5.08 14.95 5.65
N GLU A 40 5.93 14.48 6.57
CA GLU A 40 6.96 13.49 6.23
C GLU A 40 6.38 12.19 5.71
N PHE A 41 5.27 11.70 6.26
CA PHE A 41 4.64 10.48 5.76
C PHE A 41 4.12 10.66 4.32
N TYR A 42 3.49 11.80 4.01
CA TYR A 42 2.98 12.10 2.67
C TYR A 42 4.09 12.32 1.63
N SER A 43 5.30 12.70 2.05
CA SER A 43 6.43 12.84 1.13
C SER A 43 7.15 11.51 0.83
N ARG A 44 6.77 10.40 1.49
CA ARG A 44 7.36 9.07 1.23
C ARG A 44 7.01 8.60 -0.17
N LYS A 45 8.02 8.11 -0.87
CA LYS A 45 7.85 7.40 -2.15
C LYS A 45 7.76 5.91 -1.88
N TYR A 46 6.74 5.28 -2.44
CA TYR A 46 6.57 3.84 -2.39
C TYR A 46 7.22 3.20 -3.61
N PHE A 47 7.65 1.95 -3.43
CA PHE A 47 8.05 1.13 -4.55
C PHE A 47 6.86 0.94 -5.50
N ASP A 48 7.11 1.10 -6.79
CA ASP A 48 6.16 0.90 -7.87
C ASP A 48 6.86 0.04 -8.91
N GLU A 49 6.43 -1.23 -9.00
CA GLU A 49 7.04 -2.23 -9.88
C GLU A 49 7.10 -1.74 -11.34
N SER A 50 6.08 -1.01 -11.78
CA SER A 50 5.94 -0.51 -13.15
C SER A 50 6.93 0.58 -13.54
N LYS A 51 7.59 1.19 -12.54
CA LYS A 51 8.60 2.25 -12.67
C LYS A 51 10.01 1.75 -12.36
N THR A 52 10.20 0.45 -12.24
CA THR A 52 11.54 -0.12 -11.99
C THR A 52 12.32 -0.20 -13.30
N ALA A 53 13.63 0.05 -13.23
CA ALA A 53 14.51 -0.11 -14.39
C ALA A 53 14.46 -1.53 -14.98
N ASN A 54 14.23 -2.54 -14.12
CA ASN A 54 14.03 -3.92 -14.58
C ASN A 54 12.74 -4.08 -15.40
N SER A 55 11.63 -3.46 -14.97
CA SER A 55 10.38 -3.50 -15.75
C SER A 55 10.52 -2.82 -17.11
N GLU A 56 11.30 -1.75 -17.21
CA GLU A 56 11.59 -1.08 -18.48
C GLU A 56 12.46 -1.95 -19.39
N PHE A 57 13.53 -2.55 -18.83
CA PHE A 57 14.38 -3.50 -19.54
C PHE A 57 13.58 -4.69 -20.09
N VAL A 58 12.76 -5.33 -19.26
CA VAL A 58 11.92 -6.46 -19.67
C VAL A 58 10.96 -6.04 -20.79
N ARG A 59 10.32 -4.88 -20.70
CA ARG A 59 9.44 -4.37 -21.77
C ARG A 59 10.18 -4.12 -23.08
N GLN A 60 11.40 -3.60 -23.01
CA GLN A 60 12.18 -3.26 -24.20
C GLN A 60 12.78 -4.48 -24.90
N PHE A 61 13.16 -5.51 -24.15
CA PHE A 61 13.95 -6.63 -24.67
C PHE A 61 13.25 -8.00 -24.58
N SER A 62 12.00 -8.07 -24.09
CA SER A 62 11.19 -9.29 -24.24
C SER A 62 10.90 -9.51 -25.72
N THR A 63 11.54 -10.53 -26.29
CA THR A 63 11.47 -10.84 -27.72
C THR A 63 10.10 -11.44 -28.10
N PRO A 64 9.60 -11.20 -29.33
CA PRO A 64 8.27 -11.67 -29.77
C PRO A 64 8.21 -13.15 -30.16
N ASN A 65 9.34 -13.88 -30.23
CA ASN A 65 9.41 -15.21 -30.85
C ASN A 65 9.46 -16.40 -29.87
N ASN A 66 8.99 -16.23 -28.63
CA ASN A 66 8.53 -17.37 -27.85
C ASN A 66 7.18 -17.02 -27.20
N ALA A 67 6.14 -17.57 -27.84
CA ALA A 67 4.73 -17.44 -27.52
C ALA A 67 4.35 -18.14 -26.20
N TYR A 68 4.93 -17.72 -25.08
CA TYR A 68 4.44 -18.06 -23.75
C TYR A 68 4.43 -16.79 -22.92
N ASP A 69 3.32 -16.06 -23.01
CA ASP A 69 2.59 -15.48 -21.89
C ASP A 69 3.29 -15.49 -20.50
N LEU A 70 4.42 -14.77 -20.37
CA LEU A 70 5.10 -14.60 -19.08
C LEU A 70 4.40 -13.56 -18.19
N VAL A 71 3.42 -12.82 -18.71
CA VAL A 71 2.52 -12.00 -17.88
C VAL A 71 1.74 -12.84 -16.86
N ASN A 72 1.66 -14.16 -17.07
CA ASN A 72 1.05 -15.11 -16.14
C ASN A 72 2.06 -16.00 -15.38
N ASN A 73 3.37 -15.81 -15.59
CA ASN A 73 4.40 -16.68 -14.99
C ASN A 73 5.66 -15.96 -14.47
N TYR A 74 5.62 -14.63 -14.33
CA TYR A 74 6.37 -14.02 -13.25
C TYR A 74 5.75 -14.54 -11.96
N GLN A 75 6.29 -15.67 -11.48
CA GLN A 75 6.13 -16.10 -10.11
C GLN A 75 6.42 -14.85 -9.29
N GLU A 76 5.39 -14.27 -8.66
CA GLU A 76 5.56 -13.18 -7.71
C GLU A 76 6.68 -13.62 -6.78
N VAL A 77 7.89 -13.09 -6.97
CA VAL A 77 8.92 -13.21 -5.95
C VAL A 77 8.43 -12.26 -4.90
N LYS A 78 7.53 -12.77 -4.05
CA LYS A 78 7.11 -12.14 -2.82
C LYS A 78 8.39 -11.95 -2.04
N PHE A 79 8.95 -10.75 -2.14
CA PHE A 79 9.93 -10.30 -1.18
C PHE A 79 9.25 -10.45 0.18
N VAL A 80 9.81 -11.37 0.96
CA VAL A 80 9.35 -11.76 2.30
C VAL A 80 9.17 -10.52 3.17
#